data_AF-A0A937C457-F1
#
_entry.id   AF-A0A937C457-F1
#
_cell.length_a   1.000
_cell.length_b   1.000
_cell.length_c   1.000
_cell.angle_alpha   90.00
_cell.angle_beta   90.00
_cell.angle_gamma   90.00
#
_symmetry.space_group_name_H-M   'P 1'
#
loop_
_entity.id
_entity.type
_entity.pdbx_description
1 polymer ?
#
loop_
_entity_poly.entity_id
_entity_poly.type
_entity_poly.pdbx_seq_one_letter_code
_entity_poly.pdbx_strand_id
1 'polypeptide(L)'
;MVIAKTLPNLTNALYWNKKVYNQYSDYLNAGLGTPNNEAQNTWINHRVLRYSEVLLMAAEAANEVGGAGNQTDAATWVNMIRSRAGLTNISFVSQAQMRAAVKKERRAEFAMEFERFFDLVRWGDALSVLGGNGYQNKHRFYPIPSSALNSNPNLVQNPEW
;
A
#
# COMPACT_ATOMS: atom_id res chain seq x y z
N MET A 1 -14.28 10.89 -2.78
CA MET A 1 -13.46 10.85 -1.54
C MET A 1 -13.94 9.71 -0.68
N VAL A 2 -13.32 8.53 -0.79
CA VAL A 2 -13.32 7.55 0.31
C VAL A 2 -11.91 7.54 0.91
N ILE A 3 -11.50 8.74 1.31
CA ILE A 3 -10.55 8.93 2.40
C ILE A 3 -11.40 8.69 3.65
N ALA A 4 -10.96 7.82 4.55
CA ALA A 4 -11.54 7.51 5.86
C ALA A 4 -12.85 8.26 6.17
N LYS A 5 -14.01 7.59 6.04
CA LYS A 5 -15.25 8.12 6.64
C LYS A 5 -15.00 8.19 8.15
N THR A 6 -15.01 9.39 8.72
CA THR A 6 -15.14 9.56 10.16
C THR A 6 -16.49 8.96 10.55
N LEU A 7 -16.46 7.88 11.32
CA LEU A 7 -17.67 7.35 11.93
C LEU A 7 -18.07 8.28 13.08
N PRO A 8 -19.38 8.47 13.33
CA PRO A 8 -19.82 9.20 14.50
C PRO A 8 -19.38 8.44 15.75
N ASN A 9 -18.53 9.10 16.55
CA ASN A 9 -18.15 8.79 17.92
C ASN A 9 -18.17 7.30 18.31
N LEU A 10 -17.26 6.53 17.72
CA LEU A 10 -16.76 5.33 18.37
C LEU A 10 -15.61 5.79 19.26
N THR A 11 -15.81 5.62 20.57
CA THR A 11 -14.92 6.07 21.64
C THR A 11 -13.43 5.86 21.29
N ASN A 12 -12.70 6.98 21.17
CA ASN A 12 -11.24 7.13 21.07
C ASN A 12 -10.48 6.77 19.77
N ALA A 13 -11.11 6.35 18.67
CA ALA A 13 -10.38 6.10 17.40
C ALA A 13 -10.87 7.01 16.26
N LEU A 14 -10.21 8.17 16.07
CA LEU A 14 -10.52 9.14 15.01
C LEU A 14 -10.35 8.59 13.58
N TYR A 15 -9.58 7.50 13.40
CA TYR A 15 -9.29 6.89 12.09
C TYR A 15 -9.34 5.37 12.18
N TRP A 16 -10.32 4.74 11.51
CA TRP A 16 -10.47 3.28 11.46
C TRP A 16 -10.18 2.74 10.06
N ASN A 17 -9.18 1.86 9.92
CA ASN A 17 -8.86 1.23 8.64
C ASN A 17 -9.83 0.08 8.34
N LYS A 18 -10.97 0.41 7.72
CA LYS A 18 -11.97 -0.58 7.28
C LYS A 18 -11.48 -1.61 6.25
N LYS A 19 -10.25 -1.48 5.71
CA LYS A 19 -9.70 -2.47 4.76
C LYS A 19 -9.16 -3.71 5.49
N VAL A 20 -8.66 -3.52 6.71
CA VAL A 20 -8.04 -4.56 7.55
C VAL A 20 -8.99 -5.03 8.64
N TYR A 21 -9.70 -4.09 9.29
CA TYR A 21 -10.58 -4.39 10.41
C TYR A 21 -12.05 -4.50 9.97
N ASN A 22 -12.73 -5.56 10.44
CA ASN A 22 -14.16 -5.76 10.21
C ASN A 22 -15.00 -4.67 10.91
N GLN A 23 -16.20 -4.40 10.41
CA GLN A 23 -17.14 -3.51 11.11
C GLN A 23 -17.79 -4.26 12.27
N TYR A 24 -18.12 -3.54 13.34
CA TYR A 24 -18.84 -4.11 14.48
C TYR A 24 -20.19 -4.72 14.07
N SER A 25 -20.88 -4.15 13.08
CA SER A 25 -22.10 -4.74 12.51
C SER A 25 -21.88 -6.11 11.87
N ASP A 26 -20.75 -6.30 11.16
CA ASP A 26 -20.42 -7.57 10.52
C ASP A 26 -20.12 -8.64 11.59
N TYR A 27 -19.49 -8.21 12.69
CA TYR A 27 -19.23 -9.05 13.86
C TYR A 27 -20.50 -9.47 14.60
N LEU A 28 -21.46 -8.54 14.78
CA LEU A 28 -22.79 -8.85 15.34
C LEU A 28 -23.58 -9.82 14.45
N ASN A 29 -23.58 -9.59 13.13
CA ASN A 29 -24.28 -10.46 12.16
C ASN A 29 -23.71 -11.88 12.12
N ALA A 30 -22.43 -12.06 12.43
CA ALA A 30 -21.80 -13.37 12.52
C ALA A 30 -22.19 -14.15 13.80
N GLY A 31 -22.93 -13.55 14.74
CA GLY A 31 -23.35 -14.18 16.00
C GLY A 31 -22.23 -14.36 17.02
N LEU A 32 -21.12 -13.61 16.87
CA LEU A 32 -19.89 -13.80 17.65
C LEU A 32 -19.72 -12.79 18.79
N GLY A 33 -20.76 -12.00 19.12
CA GLY A 33 -20.65 -10.84 20.00
C GLY A 33 -20.54 -11.13 21.51
N THR A 34 -19.46 -10.69 22.16
CA THR A 34 -19.56 -10.17 23.53
C THR A 34 -20.00 -8.71 23.48
N PRO A 35 -20.90 -8.25 24.36
CA PRO A 35 -21.32 -6.85 24.37
C PRO A 35 -20.13 -5.94 24.70
N ASN A 36 -19.95 -4.88 23.90
CA ASN A 36 -19.25 -3.64 24.29
C ASN A 36 -17.72 -3.62 24.16
N ASN A 37 -17.09 -4.45 23.33
CA ASN A 37 -15.64 -4.36 23.13
C ASN A 37 -15.16 -4.58 21.69
N GLU A 38 -15.15 -3.52 20.86
CA GLU A 38 -14.53 -3.56 19.53
C GLU A 38 -13.01 -3.79 19.57
N ALA A 39 -12.33 -3.55 20.71
CA ALA A 39 -10.91 -3.88 20.86
C ALA A 39 -10.66 -5.39 20.96
N GLN A 40 -11.72 -6.20 21.09
CA GLN A 40 -11.69 -7.66 20.97
C GLN A 40 -12.09 -8.15 19.57
N ASN A 41 -12.04 -7.28 18.54
CA ASN A 41 -12.20 -7.70 17.14
C ASN A 41 -10.99 -8.56 16.73
N THR A 42 -10.97 -9.81 17.19
CA THR A 42 -9.92 -10.82 16.97
C THR A 42 -9.91 -11.33 15.53
N TRP A 43 -10.92 -10.95 14.73
CA TRP A 43 -11.11 -11.39 13.36
C TRP A 43 -10.58 -10.32 12.43
N ILE A 44 -9.28 -10.40 12.14
CA ILE A 44 -8.62 -9.56 11.16
C ILE A 44 -8.31 -10.44 9.95
N ASN A 45 -8.84 -10.07 8.78
CA ASN A 45 -8.42 -10.70 7.53
C ASN A 45 -7.33 -9.84 6.89
N HIS A 46 -6.08 -10.20 7.17
CA HIS A 46 -4.93 -9.58 6.52
C HIS A 46 -4.90 -9.96 5.04
N ARG A 47 -5.22 -8.99 4.20
CA ARG A 47 -5.17 -9.15 2.74
C ARG A 47 -3.71 -9.08 2.31
N VAL A 48 -3.14 -10.23 1.98
CA VAL A 48 -1.77 -10.31 1.41
C VAL A 48 -1.77 -9.85 -0.06
N LEU A 49 -2.85 -10.13 -0.79
CA LEU A 49 -3.04 -9.69 -2.17
C LEU A 49 -4.51 -9.32 -2.36
N ARG A 50 -4.76 -8.26 -3.13
CA ARG A 50 -6.12 -7.91 -3.55
C ARG A 50 -6.17 -7.39 -4.97
N TYR A 51 -7.35 -7.48 -5.58
CA TYR A 51 -7.54 -7.14 -6.99
C TYR A 51 -7.07 -5.73 -7.37
N SER A 52 -7.20 -4.76 -6.45
CA SER A 52 -6.72 -3.39 -6.69
C SER A 52 -5.21 -3.29 -6.85
N GLU A 53 -4.47 -4.18 -6.20
CA GLU A 53 -3.02 -4.27 -6.34
C GLU A 53 -2.65 -4.80 -7.73
N VAL A 54 -3.36 -5.84 -8.20
CA VAL A 54 -3.22 -6.35 -9.56
C VAL A 54 -3.47 -5.24 -10.58
N LEU A 55 -4.54 -4.47 -10.42
CA LEU A 55 -4.85 -3.34 -11.30
C LEU A 55 -3.76 -2.26 -11.29
N LEU A 56 -3.25 -1.88 -10.12
CA LEU A 56 -2.23 -0.84 -10.02
C LEU A 56 -0.84 -1.33 -10.45
N MET A 57 -0.51 -2.61 -10.27
CA MET A 57 0.70 -3.23 -10.83
C MET A 57 0.61 -3.32 -12.35
N ALA A 58 -0.54 -3.71 -12.90
CA ALA A 58 -0.76 -3.74 -14.34
C ALA A 58 -0.65 -2.32 -14.94
N ALA A 59 -1.26 -1.32 -14.30
CA ALA A 59 -1.17 0.07 -14.73
C ALA A 59 0.25 0.62 -14.71
N GLU A 60 1.01 0.28 -13.67
CA GLU A 60 2.42 0.63 -13.60
C GLU A 60 3.19 -0.01 -14.76
N ALA A 61 3.09 -1.34 -14.91
CA ALA A 61 3.79 -2.08 -15.96
C ALA A 61 3.44 -1.57 -17.37
N ALA A 62 2.16 -1.38 -17.67
CA ALA A 62 1.72 -0.85 -18.97
C ALA A 62 2.24 0.57 -19.21
N ASN A 63 2.21 1.43 -18.19
CA ASN A 63 2.79 2.77 -18.32
C ASN A 63 4.28 2.72 -18.67
N GLU A 64 5.05 1.85 -18.00
CA GLU A 64 6.49 1.72 -18.22
C GLU A 64 6.84 1.08 -19.57
N VAL A 65 6.08 0.05 -20.01
CA VAL A 65 6.26 -0.57 -21.33
C VAL A 65 5.93 0.42 -22.46
N GLY A 66 4.92 1.26 -22.28
CA GLY A 66 4.51 2.26 -23.26
C GLY A 66 3.81 1.67 -24.49
N GLY A 67 3.48 2.54 -25.47
CA GLY A 67 2.65 2.20 -26.63
C GLY A 67 1.16 2.51 -26.43
N ALA A 68 0.45 2.82 -27.52
CA ALA A 68 -0.90 3.40 -27.45
C ALA A 68 -1.94 2.51 -26.71
N GLY A 69 -1.86 1.19 -26.89
CA GLY A 69 -2.71 0.23 -26.16
C GLY A 69 -2.43 0.29 -24.66
N ASN A 70 -1.17 0.13 -24.27
CA ASN A 70 -0.75 0.16 -22.87
C ASN A 70 -1.03 1.51 -22.18
N GLN A 71 -0.93 2.63 -22.90
CA GLN A 71 -1.30 3.95 -22.37
C GLN A 71 -2.79 4.04 -22.03
N THR A 72 -3.63 3.46 -22.91
CA THR A 72 -5.09 3.37 -22.70
C THR A 72 -5.41 2.46 -21.52
N ASP A 73 -4.75 1.31 -21.42
CA ASP A 73 -4.93 0.34 -20.35
C ASP A 73 -4.49 0.90 -18.99
N ALA A 74 -3.35 1.59 -18.93
CA ALA A 74 -2.85 2.22 -17.72
C ALA A 74 -3.86 3.23 -17.13
N ALA A 75 -4.42 4.09 -17.99
CA ALA A 75 -5.47 5.02 -17.56
C ALA A 75 -6.74 4.28 -17.12
N THR A 76 -7.13 3.23 -17.84
CA THR A 76 -8.33 2.42 -17.54
C THR A 76 -8.23 1.79 -16.15
N TRP A 77 -7.13 1.10 -15.84
CA TRP A 77 -6.98 0.40 -14.57
C TRP A 77 -6.83 1.36 -13.37
N VAL A 78 -6.14 2.49 -13.55
CA VAL A 78 -6.12 3.55 -12.51
C VAL A 78 -7.53 4.09 -12.27
N ASN A 79 -8.30 4.32 -13.33
CA ASN A 79 -9.66 4.85 -13.22
C ASN A 79 -10.64 3.87 -12.59
N MET A 80 -10.44 2.55 -12.69
CA MET A 80 -11.24 1.57 -11.95
C MET A 80 -11.12 1.78 -10.43
N ILE A 81 -9.91 2.08 -9.93
CA ILE A 81 -9.68 2.38 -8.51
C ILE A 81 -10.31 3.72 -8.13
N ARG A 82 -10.09 4.74 -8.95
CA ARG A 82 -10.61 6.11 -8.71
C ARG A 82 -12.12 6.14 -8.71
N SER A 83 -12.76 5.49 -9.68
CA SER A 83 -14.21 5.36 -9.79
C SER A 83 -14.79 4.66 -8.55
N ARG A 84 -14.19 3.54 -8.10
CA ARG A 84 -14.59 2.86 -6.86
C ARG A 84 -14.45 3.76 -5.62
N ALA A 85 -13.48 4.67 -5.60
CA ALA A 85 -13.27 5.64 -4.53
C ALA A 85 -14.11 6.94 -4.67
N GLY A 86 -14.98 7.02 -5.68
CA GLY A 86 -15.77 8.21 -5.99
C GLY A 86 -14.89 9.42 -6.31
N LEU A 87 -13.85 9.22 -7.12
CA LEU A 87 -12.95 10.24 -7.64
C LEU A 87 -13.11 10.34 -9.15
N THR A 88 -12.94 11.55 -9.70
CA THR A 88 -13.01 11.80 -11.14
C THR A 88 -11.94 11.01 -11.89
N ASN A 89 -12.29 10.45 -13.03
CA ASN A 89 -11.34 9.77 -13.90
C ASN A 89 -10.27 10.74 -14.42
N ILE A 90 -9.08 10.20 -14.71
CA ILE A 90 -7.96 10.92 -15.32
C ILE A 90 -7.67 10.35 -16.71
N SER A 91 -7.11 11.17 -17.59
CA SER A 91 -6.63 10.74 -18.90
C SER A 91 -5.12 10.49 -18.86
N PHE A 92 -4.64 9.64 -19.78
CA PHE A 92 -3.21 9.57 -20.05
C PHE A 92 -2.75 10.86 -20.72
N VAL A 93 -1.70 11.50 -20.18
CA VAL A 93 -1.11 12.72 -20.75
C VAL A 93 0.35 12.50 -21.12
N SER A 94 1.12 11.89 -20.21
CA SER A 94 2.49 11.47 -20.45
C SER A 94 2.84 10.31 -19.53
N GLN A 95 3.88 9.55 -19.89
CA GLN A 95 4.38 8.45 -19.06
C GLN A 95 4.77 8.93 -17.65
N ALA A 96 5.42 10.10 -17.56
CA ALA A 96 5.84 10.67 -16.29
C ALA A 96 4.65 11.06 -15.40
N GLN A 97 3.60 11.67 -15.97
CA GLN A 97 2.40 12.06 -15.23
C GLN A 97 1.59 10.83 -14.79
N MET A 98 1.46 9.82 -15.66
CA MET A 98 0.78 8.59 -15.30
C MET A 98 1.56 7.80 -14.24
N ARG A 99 2.89 7.74 -14.32
CA ARG A 99 3.75 7.18 -13.24
C ARG A 99 3.48 7.88 -11.91
N ALA A 100 3.46 9.22 -11.90
CA ALA A 100 3.16 9.99 -10.69
C ALA A 100 1.73 9.71 -10.17
N ALA A 101 0.75 9.56 -11.06
CA ALA A 101 -0.62 9.21 -10.70
C ALA A 101 -0.69 7.81 -10.07
N VAL A 102 -0.05 6.80 -10.66
CA VAL A 102 0.04 5.43 -10.10
C VAL A 102 0.71 5.46 -8.72
N LYS A 103 1.85 6.13 -8.57
CA LYS A 103 2.53 6.28 -7.26
C LYS A 103 1.63 6.91 -6.20
N LYS A 104 0.83 7.91 -6.58
CA LYS A 104 -0.11 8.59 -5.68
C LYS A 104 -1.29 7.68 -5.30
N GLU A 105 -1.87 6.98 -6.27
CA GLU A 105 -2.98 6.04 -6.03
C GLU A 105 -2.53 4.87 -5.17
N ARG A 106 -1.36 4.26 -5.45
CA ARG A 106 -0.81 3.20 -4.59
C ARG A 106 -0.62 3.65 -3.14
N ARG A 107 -0.11 4.88 -2.92
CA ARG A 107 0.05 5.44 -1.57
C ARG A 107 -1.28 5.57 -0.83
N ALA A 108 -2.31 6.10 -1.50
CA ALA A 108 -3.62 6.30 -0.88
C ALA A 108 -4.36 4.98 -0.70
N GLU A 109 -4.24 4.10 -1.69
CA GLU A 109 -4.99 2.86 -1.75
C GLU A 109 -4.42 1.81 -0.79
N PHE A 110 -3.10 1.71 -0.60
CA PHE A 110 -2.47 0.72 0.29
C PHE A 110 -1.94 1.32 1.61
N ALA A 111 -2.51 2.45 2.05
CA ALA A 111 -2.15 3.05 3.32
C ALA A 111 -2.40 2.06 4.47
N MET A 112 -1.37 1.83 5.29
CA MET A 112 -1.38 0.86 6.41
C MET A 112 -1.53 -0.60 5.98
N GLU A 113 -1.13 -0.95 4.75
CA GLU A 113 -1.11 -2.33 4.23
C GLU A 113 0.33 -2.81 3.92
N PHE A 114 1.34 -2.30 4.64
CA PHE A 114 2.76 -2.72 4.53
C PHE A 114 3.47 -2.52 3.18
N GLU A 115 2.84 -1.88 2.20
CA GLU A 115 3.42 -1.67 0.85
C GLU A 115 4.40 -0.49 0.73
N ARG A 116 4.16 0.59 1.48
CA ARG A 116 4.74 1.92 1.15
C ARG A 116 6.27 1.93 1.16
N PHE A 117 6.90 1.19 2.07
CA PHE A 117 8.35 1.13 2.16
C PHE A 117 8.95 0.49 0.89
N PHE A 118 8.45 -0.67 0.50
CA PHE A 118 8.93 -1.41 -0.68
C PHE A 118 8.69 -0.63 -1.97
N ASP A 119 7.53 0.03 -2.09
CA ASP A 119 7.21 0.95 -3.18
C ASP A 119 8.25 2.08 -3.31
N LEU A 120 8.61 2.73 -2.21
CA LEU A 120 9.60 3.80 -2.22
C LEU A 120 11.00 3.30 -2.59
N VAL A 121 11.40 2.14 -2.07
CA VAL A 121 12.72 1.54 -2.35
C VAL A 121 12.85 1.16 -3.82
N ARG A 122 11.87 0.42 -4.37
CA ARG A 122 11.92 -0.05 -5.76
C ARG A 122 11.83 1.08 -6.79
N TRP A 123 11.19 2.19 -6.43
CA TRP A 123 11.14 3.38 -7.28
C TRP A 123 12.38 4.28 -7.19
N GLY A 124 13.28 4.03 -6.23
CA GLY A 124 14.38 4.94 -5.92
C GLY A 124 13.96 6.23 -5.21
N ASP A 125 12.71 6.32 -4.74
CA ASP A 125 12.16 7.51 -4.08
C ASP A 125 12.47 7.56 -2.57
N ALA A 126 12.93 6.44 -1.99
CA ALA A 126 13.07 6.31 -0.54
C ALA A 126 13.97 7.38 0.10
N LEU A 127 15.10 7.70 -0.50
CA LEU A 127 16.00 8.74 0.04
C LEU A 127 15.33 10.12 0.04
N SER A 128 14.64 10.46 -1.04
CA SER A 128 13.92 11.73 -1.18
C SER A 128 12.78 11.85 -0.15
N VAL A 129 12.04 10.76 0.10
CA VAL A 129 10.85 10.78 0.95
C VAL A 129 11.15 10.53 2.43
N LEU A 130 12.12 9.69 2.75
CA LEU A 130 12.41 9.23 4.12
C LEU A 130 13.75 9.75 4.66
N GLY A 131 14.57 10.44 3.85
CA GLY A 131 15.90 10.92 4.27
C GLY A 131 15.84 11.80 5.52
N GLY A 132 14.84 12.68 5.62
CA GLY A 132 14.61 13.51 6.80
C GLY A 132 14.26 12.72 8.08
N ASN A 133 13.86 11.46 7.95
CA ASN A 133 13.58 10.54 9.05
C ASN A 133 14.76 9.58 9.31
N GLY A 134 15.96 9.89 8.81
CA GLY A 134 17.16 9.08 9.01
C GLY A 134 17.34 7.95 8.01
N TYR A 135 16.56 7.89 6.93
CA TYR A 135 16.81 6.93 5.86
C TYR A 135 18.14 7.21 5.15
N GLN A 136 18.90 6.15 4.87
CA GLN A 136 20.17 6.14 4.17
C GLN A 136 20.12 5.01 3.13
N ASN A 137 20.98 5.05 2.11
CA ASN A 137 20.96 4.03 1.05
C ASN A 137 21.11 2.60 1.58
N LYS A 138 21.89 2.38 2.63
CA LYS A 138 22.03 1.07 3.30
C LYS A 138 20.70 0.49 3.77
N HIS A 139 19.77 1.34 4.19
CA HIS A 139 18.46 0.93 4.71
C HIS A 139 17.54 0.35 3.62
N ARG A 140 17.95 0.34 2.34
CA ARG A 140 17.21 -0.36 1.27
C ARG A 140 17.20 -1.87 1.46
N PHE A 141 18.16 -2.41 2.22
CA PHE A 141 18.23 -3.81 2.60
C PHE A 141 18.29 -3.95 4.12
N TYR A 142 17.67 -5.00 4.66
CA TYR A 142 17.89 -5.37 6.05
C TYR A 142 19.29 -5.94 6.23
N PRO A 143 19.98 -5.68 7.35
CA PRO A 143 21.28 -6.29 7.61
C PRO A 143 21.13 -7.80 7.79
N ILE A 144 22.07 -8.56 7.23
CA ILE A 144 22.17 -9.99 7.54
C ILE A 144 22.58 -10.12 9.01
N PRO A 145 21.88 -10.92 9.84
CA PRO A 145 22.23 -11.10 11.25
C PRO A 145 23.67 -11.60 11.43
N SER A 146 24.42 -11.00 12.37
CA SER A 146 25.83 -11.36 12.61
C SER A 146 26.02 -12.83 12.99
N SER A 147 25.05 -13.43 13.68
CA SER A 147 25.06 -14.87 13.97
C SER A 147 25.08 -15.72 12.70
N ALA A 148 24.31 -15.34 11.68
CA ALA A 148 24.28 -16.04 10.40
C ALA A 148 25.62 -15.91 9.66
N LEU A 149 26.21 -14.71 9.63
CA LEU A 149 27.53 -14.48 9.02
C LEU A 149 28.64 -15.29 9.73
N ASN A 150 28.63 -15.30 11.07
CA ASN A 150 29.60 -16.06 11.86
C ASN A 150 29.46 -17.58 11.66
N SER A 151 28.24 -18.06 11.38
CA SER A 151 27.97 -19.49 11.15
C SER A 151 28.27 -19.95 9.72
N ASN A 152 28.30 -19.06 8.73
CA ASN A 152 28.54 -19.43 7.34
C ASN A 152 29.49 -18.43 6.66
N PRO A 153 30.77 -18.80 6.42
CA PRO A 153 31.76 -17.91 5.83
C PRO A 153 31.46 -17.56 4.35
N ASN A 154 30.51 -18.25 3.70
CA ASN A 154 30.07 -17.92 2.34
C ASN A 154 29.02 -16.79 2.31
N LEU A 155 28.45 -16.41 3.46
CA LEU A 155 27.53 -15.28 3.52
C LEU A 155 28.32 -13.97 3.58
N VAL A 156 28.01 -13.08 2.63
CA VAL A 156 28.57 -11.73 2.55
C VAL A 156 27.49 -10.74 2.95
N GLN A 157 27.85 -9.76 3.77
CA GLN A 157 26.93 -8.70 4.19
C GLN A 157 26.42 -7.88 3.00
N ASN A 158 25.20 -7.36 3.14
CA ASN A 158 24.64 -6.39 2.19
C ASN A 158 25.54 -5.14 2.13
N PRO A 159 25.67 -4.50 0.95
CA PRO A 159 26.46 -3.28 0.83
C PRO A 159 26.06 -2.21 1.86
N GLU A 160 27.04 -1.49 2.37
CA GLU A 160 26.86 -0.36 3.31
C GLU A 160 26.38 -0.75 4.75
N TRP A 161 26.40 -2.05 5.09
CA TRP A 161 26.20 -2.60 6.44
C TRP A 161 27.47 -3.27 6.96
#